data_AF-A0AAW5QT62-F1
#
_entry.id   AF-A0AAW5QT62-F1
#
_cell.length_a   1.000
_cell.length_b   1.000
_cell.length_c   1.000
_cell.angle_alpha   90.00
_cell.angle_beta   90.00
_cell.angle_gamma   90.00
#
_symmetry.space_group_name_H-M   'P 1'
#
loop_
_entity.id
_entity.type
_entity.pdbx_description
1 polymer ?
#
loop_
_entity_poly.entity_id
_entity_poly.type
_entity_poly.pdbx_seq_one_letter_code
_entity_poly.pdbx_strand_id
1 'polypeptide(L)'
;MSLMLTPDEIVAKAEASGAAGLLGRHHSWPRVHLSKLVRIQNGAAFKSSSFNTVGDGLPLIRIRDVGVNTPTTFYAGDFGSEYIVTAGDLLVGMDGDFRAEPWQGKTGLLNQRVCRLTITSEYLDPRWLRYVIQGYLDAIWEETSSVTEVFSPGRCLQVKKNESRSSDRADPP
;
A
#
# COMPACT_ATOMS: atom_id res chain seq x y z
N MET A 1 -11.09 -12.14 -2.45
CA MET A 1 -12.17 -11.79 -1.51
C MET A 1 -12.07 -10.31 -1.20
N SER A 2 -13.19 -9.60 -1.20
CA SER A 2 -13.22 -8.14 -0.98
C SER A 2 -12.95 -7.82 0.48
N LEU A 3 -12.15 -6.78 0.74
CA LEU A 3 -12.08 -6.13 2.05
C LEU A 3 -13.51 -5.92 2.56
N MET A 4 -13.79 -6.35 3.79
CA MET A 4 -15.11 -6.21 4.43
C MET A 4 -15.42 -4.75 4.77
N LEU A 5 -14.39 -3.90 4.85
CA LEU A 5 -14.50 -2.46 5.09
C LEU A 5 -13.51 -1.70 4.20
N THR A 6 -13.97 -0.61 3.63
CA THR A 6 -13.13 0.35 2.91
C THR A 6 -12.30 1.18 3.88
N PRO A 7 -11.16 1.78 3.45
CA PRO A 7 -10.38 2.67 4.30
C PRO A 7 -11.19 3.83 4.91
N ASP A 8 -12.19 4.33 4.17
CA ASP A 8 -13.09 5.39 4.65
C ASP A 8 -14.02 4.87 5.78
N GLU A 9 -14.47 3.63 5.70
CA GLU A 9 -15.29 3.00 6.75
C GLU A 9 -14.47 2.68 8.01
N ILE A 10 -13.21 2.26 7.87
CA ILE A 10 -12.28 2.07 9.00
C ILE A 10 -12.08 3.40 9.74
N VAL A 11 -11.88 4.48 8.97
CA VAL A 11 -11.76 5.83 9.52
C VAL A 11 -13.04 6.28 10.21
N ALA A 12 -14.20 6.08 9.59
CA ALA A 12 -15.49 6.47 10.18
C ALA A 12 -15.77 5.69 11.48
N LYS A 13 -15.45 4.40 11.52
CA LYS A 13 -15.55 3.55 12.71
C LYS A 13 -14.63 4.04 13.84
N ALA A 14 -13.40 4.43 13.51
CA ALA A 14 -12.45 4.97 14.47
C ALA A 14 -12.87 6.36 15.02
N GLU A 15 -13.46 7.22 14.18
CA GLU A 15 -14.00 8.50 14.63
C GLU A 15 -15.23 8.32 15.53
N ALA A 16 -16.14 7.40 15.16
CA ALA A 16 -17.35 7.12 15.93
C ALA A 16 -17.07 6.48 17.29
N SER A 17 -16.00 5.69 17.42
CA SER A 17 -15.57 5.10 18.68
C SER A 17 -14.76 6.06 19.57
N GLY A 18 -14.46 7.27 19.09
CA GLY A 18 -13.61 8.22 19.79
C GLY A 18 -12.16 7.73 19.93
N ALA A 19 -11.69 6.91 18.98
CA ALA A 19 -10.36 6.30 19.04
C ALA A 19 -9.28 7.38 19.15
N ALA A 20 -8.48 7.30 20.22
CA ALA A 20 -7.28 8.10 20.38
C ALA A 20 -6.17 7.56 19.46
N GLY A 21 -5.45 8.43 18.75
CA GLY A 21 -4.30 8.04 17.92
C GLY A 21 -4.30 8.68 16.53
N LEU A 22 -3.50 8.12 15.61
CA LEU A 22 -3.28 8.65 14.25
C LEU A 22 -4.53 8.63 13.36
N LEU A 23 -5.56 7.87 13.74
CA LEU A 23 -6.86 7.84 13.06
C LEU A 23 -7.84 8.90 13.58
N GLY A 24 -7.58 9.51 14.75
CA GLY A 24 -8.37 10.61 15.27
C GLY A 24 -8.03 11.93 14.59
N ARG A 25 -8.99 12.85 14.49
CA ARG A 25 -8.75 14.21 14.01
C ARG A 25 -9.35 15.25 14.95
N HIS A 26 -8.75 16.43 14.99
CA HIS A 26 -9.38 17.58 15.59
C HIS A 26 -10.54 18.07 14.72
N HIS A 27 -11.64 18.52 15.33
CA HIS A 27 -12.86 18.90 14.62
C HIS A 27 -12.69 20.02 13.58
N SER A 28 -11.64 20.83 13.69
CA SER A 28 -11.33 21.96 12.81
C SER A 28 -10.47 21.58 11.61
N TRP A 29 -10.01 20.32 11.55
CA TRP A 29 -9.14 19.84 10.48
C TRP A 29 -9.98 19.09 9.43
N PRO A 30 -9.91 19.50 8.15
CA PRO A 30 -10.56 18.77 7.07
C PRO A 30 -9.80 17.48 6.76
N ARG A 31 -10.51 16.43 6.35
CA ARG A 31 -9.88 15.23 5.77
C ARG A 31 -9.67 15.42 4.27
N VAL A 32 -8.50 15.01 3.80
CA VAL A 32 -8.15 15.03 2.38
C VAL A 32 -7.67 13.63 2.00
N HIS A 33 -8.17 13.13 0.87
CA HIS A 33 -7.71 11.85 0.34
C HIS A 33 -6.23 11.92 -0.03
N LEU A 34 -5.48 10.90 0.39
CA LEU A 34 -4.05 10.79 0.12
C LEU A 34 -3.73 10.88 -1.38
N SER A 35 -4.58 10.31 -2.25
CA SER A 35 -4.46 10.37 -3.71
C SER A 35 -4.46 11.79 -4.31
N LYS A 36 -4.92 12.81 -3.57
CA LYS A 36 -4.85 14.21 -3.99
C LYS A 36 -3.51 14.87 -3.64
N LEU A 37 -2.80 14.32 -2.65
CA LEU A 37 -1.58 14.90 -2.10
C LEU A 37 -0.32 14.15 -2.58
N VAL A 38 -0.47 12.87 -2.94
CA VAL A 38 0.63 12.01 -3.38
C VAL A 38 0.23 11.23 -4.63
N ARG A 39 1.23 11.02 -5.49
CA ARG A 39 1.16 10.07 -6.58
C ARG A 39 1.69 8.72 -6.11
N ILE A 40 0.86 7.70 -6.21
CA ILE A 40 1.21 6.32 -5.92
C ILE A 40 1.68 5.67 -7.23
N GLN A 41 2.90 5.16 -7.26
CA GLN A 41 3.43 4.41 -8.39
C GLN A 41 3.69 2.96 -7.97
N ASN A 42 3.00 2.03 -8.62
CA ASN A 42 3.24 0.60 -8.41
C ASN A 42 4.50 0.15 -9.15
N GLY A 43 5.22 -0.81 -8.56
CA GLY A 43 6.35 -1.44 -9.23
C GLY A 43 5.95 -2.35 -10.39
N ALA A 44 6.96 -2.81 -11.12
CA ALA A 44 6.79 -3.69 -12.28
C ALA A 44 6.99 -5.17 -11.93
N ALA A 45 6.31 -6.02 -12.69
CA ALA A 45 6.54 -7.46 -12.69
C ALA A 45 7.71 -7.78 -13.64
N PHE A 46 8.92 -7.83 -13.09
CA PHE A 46 10.11 -8.18 -13.89
C PHE A 46 10.21 -9.69 -14.15
N LYS A 47 10.75 -10.06 -15.32
CA LYS A 47 10.92 -11.46 -15.71
C LYS A 47 12.00 -12.12 -14.86
N SER A 48 11.64 -13.22 -14.20
CA SER A 48 12.56 -13.98 -13.35
C SER A 48 13.76 -14.57 -14.10
N SER A 49 13.63 -14.78 -15.42
CA SER A 49 14.72 -15.24 -16.29
C SER A 49 15.94 -14.32 -16.31
N SER A 50 15.74 -13.04 -16.00
CA SER A 50 16.79 -12.02 -16.00
C SER A 50 17.24 -11.66 -14.58
N PHE A 51 16.84 -12.43 -13.57
CA PHE A 51 17.26 -12.24 -12.18
C PHE A 51 18.62 -12.90 -11.96
N ASN A 52 19.49 -12.21 -11.24
CA ASN A 52 20.78 -12.74 -10.87
C ASN A 52 21.20 -12.27 -9.46
N THR A 53 22.16 -12.97 -8.88
CA THR A 53 22.78 -12.62 -7.58
C THR A 53 24.26 -12.27 -7.73
N VAL A 54 24.75 -12.23 -8.98
CA VAL A 54 26.15 -11.93 -9.30
C VAL A 54 26.43 -10.43 -9.39
N GLY A 55 25.40 -9.59 -9.30
CA GLY A 55 25.52 -8.13 -9.31
C GLY A 55 25.40 -7.51 -10.70
N ASP A 56 24.87 -8.24 -11.69
CA ASP A 56 24.73 -7.75 -13.06
C ASP A 56 23.44 -6.93 -13.23
N GLY A 57 23.56 -5.74 -13.81
CA GLY A 57 22.47 -4.77 -13.95
C GLY A 57 22.16 -3.97 -12.66
N LEU A 58 20.88 -3.66 -12.45
CA LEU A 58 20.43 -2.87 -11.29
C LEU A 58 19.85 -3.75 -10.18
N PRO A 59 20.03 -3.40 -8.90
CA PRO A 59 19.42 -4.13 -7.80
C PRO A 59 17.90 -4.02 -7.87
N LEU A 60 17.22 -5.16 -7.73
CA LEU A 60 15.76 -5.25 -7.69
C LEU A 60 15.29 -5.13 -6.23
N ILE A 61 14.58 -4.05 -5.92
CA ILE A 61 14.10 -3.75 -4.57
C ILE A 61 12.84 -4.57 -4.29
N ARG A 62 12.93 -5.54 -3.39
CA ARG A 62 11.79 -6.36 -2.94
C ARG A 62 11.25 -5.83 -1.61
N ILE A 63 10.08 -6.30 -1.21
CA ILE A 63 9.43 -5.84 0.02
C ILE A 63 10.31 -6.01 1.26
N ARG A 64 11.05 -7.11 1.36
CA ARG A 64 12.00 -7.39 2.45
C ARG A 64 13.19 -6.43 2.51
N ASP A 65 13.47 -5.74 1.42
CA ASP A 65 14.60 -4.80 1.34
C ASP A 65 14.16 -3.40 1.81
N VAL A 66 12.86 -3.12 1.92
CA VAL A 66 12.32 -1.86 2.45
C VAL A 66 12.66 -1.74 3.94
N GLY A 67 13.44 -0.72 4.31
CA GLY A 67 13.97 -0.51 5.66
C GLY A 67 15.33 -1.17 5.94
N VAL A 68 15.68 -2.23 5.20
CA VAL A 68 17.01 -2.90 5.30
C VAL A 68 18.01 -2.28 4.32
N ASN A 69 17.55 -1.86 3.14
CA ASN A 69 18.33 -1.17 2.10
C ASN A 69 19.48 -2.00 1.49
N THR A 70 19.48 -3.33 1.66
CA THR A 70 20.51 -4.23 1.12
C THR A 70 19.92 -5.26 0.15
N PRO A 71 19.58 -4.84 -1.08
CA PRO A 71 19.03 -5.75 -2.08
C PRO A 71 20.10 -6.74 -2.55
N THR A 72 19.76 -8.03 -2.54
CA THR A 72 20.64 -9.13 -2.97
C THR A 72 20.33 -9.65 -4.37
N THR A 73 19.20 -9.22 -4.94
CA THR A 73 18.75 -9.62 -6.27
C THR A 73 19.00 -8.48 -7.23
N PHE A 74 19.52 -8.80 -8.41
CA PHE A 74 19.78 -7.85 -9.48
C PHE A 74 19.01 -8.26 -10.74
N TYR A 75 18.78 -7.30 -11.62
CA TYR A 75 18.06 -7.48 -12.86
C TYR A 75 18.83 -6.83 -14.01
N ALA A 76 19.13 -7.64 -15.03
CA ALA A 76 19.90 -7.25 -16.21
C ALA A 76 19.06 -7.25 -17.51
N GLY A 77 17.73 -7.34 -17.40
CA GLY A 77 16.83 -7.28 -18.56
C GLY A 77 16.41 -5.86 -18.91
N ASP A 78 15.49 -5.72 -19.85
CA ASP A 78 14.90 -4.43 -20.19
C ASP A 78 13.98 -3.91 -19.08
N PHE A 79 14.08 -2.62 -18.77
CA PHE A 79 13.26 -1.92 -17.80
C PHE A 79 12.96 -0.49 -18.24
N GLY A 80 11.79 0.02 -17.85
CA GLY A 80 11.44 1.43 -18.01
C GLY A 80 12.15 2.30 -16.98
N SER A 81 12.58 3.49 -17.41
CA SER A 81 13.25 4.48 -16.54
C SER A 81 12.38 4.94 -15.35
N GLU A 82 11.06 4.84 -15.49
CA GLU A 82 10.09 5.18 -14.45
C GLU A 82 10.20 4.27 -13.22
N TYR A 83 10.68 3.02 -13.38
CA TYR A 83 10.83 2.06 -12.30
C TYR A 83 12.15 2.21 -11.54
N ILE A 84 13.00 3.15 -11.96
CA ILE A 84 14.23 3.47 -11.25
C ILE A 84 13.88 4.23 -9.97
N VAL A 85 14.36 3.70 -8.85
CA VAL A 85 14.23 4.25 -7.51
C VAL A 85 15.58 4.78 -7.07
N THR A 86 15.58 5.95 -6.46
CA THR A 86 16.79 6.61 -5.94
C THR A 86 16.70 6.81 -4.44
N ALA A 87 17.84 7.04 -3.79
CA ALA A 87 17.87 7.31 -2.36
C ALA A 87 17.00 8.54 -2.02
N GLY A 88 16.15 8.42 -1.01
CA GLY A 88 15.17 9.43 -0.60
C GLY A 88 13.74 9.13 -1.05
N ASP A 89 13.53 8.24 -2.02
CA ASP A 89 12.19 7.83 -2.45
C ASP A 89 11.46 7.09 -1.33
N LEU A 90 10.23 7.51 -0.99
CA LEU A 90 9.41 6.83 0.02
C LEU A 90 8.80 5.56 -0.59
N LEU A 91 9.23 4.40 -0.07
CA LEU A 91 8.77 3.09 -0.51
C LEU A 91 7.80 2.50 0.51
N VAL A 92 6.76 1.86 0.00
CA VAL A 92 5.76 1.16 0.80
C VAL A 92 5.64 -0.29 0.35
N GLY A 93 5.81 -1.20 1.30
CA GLY A 93 5.52 -2.62 1.12
C GLY A 93 4.03 -2.89 1.12
N MET A 94 3.53 -3.66 0.13
CA MET A 94 2.09 -3.92 -0.02
C MET A 94 1.66 -5.35 0.36
N ASP A 95 2.59 -6.21 0.81
CA ASP A 95 2.37 -7.65 0.86
C ASP A 95 3.00 -8.32 2.09
N GLY A 96 2.18 -8.71 3.06
CA GLY A 96 2.60 -9.41 4.28
C GLY A 96 3.10 -8.48 5.39
N ASP A 97 3.97 -7.52 5.07
CA ASP A 97 4.53 -6.56 6.03
C ASP A 97 4.43 -5.14 5.46
N PHE A 98 3.39 -4.42 5.89
CA PHE A 98 3.14 -3.05 5.44
C PHE A 98 4.10 -2.10 6.14
N ARG A 99 5.23 -1.80 5.50
CA ARG A 99 6.21 -0.82 5.99
C ARG A 99 6.37 0.33 5.02
N ALA A 100 6.38 1.54 5.54
CA ALA A 100 6.68 2.77 4.81
C ALA A 100 8.03 3.33 5.27
N GLU A 101 9.06 3.21 4.42
CA GLU A 101 10.41 3.73 4.73
C GLU A 101 11.04 4.44 3.53
N PRO A 102 11.83 5.50 3.75
CA PRO A 102 12.60 6.13 2.69
C PRO A 102 13.73 5.19 2.28
N TRP A 103 13.91 5.03 0.98
CA TRP A 103 15.01 4.24 0.42
C TRP A 103 16.34 4.91 0.72
N GLN A 104 17.26 4.18 1.34
CA GLN A 104 18.62 4.65 1.64
C GLN A 104 19.69 3.84 0.91
N GLY A 105 19.27 2.84 0.13
CA GLY A 105 20.15 1.98 -0.62
C GLY A 105 20.63 2.60 -1.94
N LYS A 106 21.37 1.80 -2.71
CA LYS A 106 21.78 2.17 -4.08
C LYS A 106 20.57 2.29 -5.00
N THR A 107 20.73 3.04 -6.09
CA THR A 107 19.74 3.12 -7.16
C THR A 107 19.34 1.73 -7.62
N GLY A 108 18.03 1.47 -7.68
CA GLY A 108 17.49 0.13 -7.95
C GLY A 108 16.15 0.18 -8.67
N LEU A 109 15.57 -0.99 -8.89
CA LEU A 109 14.31 -1.17 -9.61
C LEU A 109 13.15 -1.49 -8.66
N LEU A 110 12.01 -0.84 -8.89
CA LEU A 110 10.79 -1.00 -8.10
C LEU A 110 10.02 -2.28 -8.50
N ASN A 111 10.01 -3.29 -7.62
CA ASN A 111 9.30 -4.55 -7.85
C ASN A 111 7.77 -4.44 -7.58
N GLN A 112 6.97 -5.30 -8.19
CA GLN A 112 5.48 -5.33 -8.10
C GLN A 112 4.87 -5.41 -6.69
N ARG A 113 5.64 -5.81 -5.67
CA ARG A 113 5.19 -5.91 -4.26
C ARG A 113 5.50 -4.65 -3.44
N VAL A 114 6.10 -3.64 -4.08
CA VAL A 114 6.50 -2.38 -3.47
C VAL A 114 5.92 -1.25 -4.32
N CYS A 115 5.40 -0.21 -3.68
CA CYS A 115 5.00 1.01 -4.35
C CYS A 115 5.85 2.20 -3.88
N ARG A 116 6.02 3.17 -4.77
CA ARG A 116 6.68 4.45 -4.47
C ARG A 116 5.61 5.51 -4.28
N LEU A 117 5.80 6.32 -3.25
CA LEU A 117 4.99 7.50 -3.00
C LEU A 117 5.79 8.74 -3.37
N THR A 118 5.26 9.53 -4.30
CA THR A 118 5.82 10.83 -4.64
C THR A 118 4.86 11.93 -4.21
N ILE A 119 5.33 12.84 -3.37
CA ILE A 119 4.53 13.97 -2.92
C ILE A 119 4.34 14.93 -4.09
N THR A 120 3.09 15.32 -4.35
CA THR A 120 2.73 16.26 -5.42
C THR A 120 2.29 17.61 -4.89
N SER A 121 2.07 17.72 -3.57
CA SER A 121 1.61 18.93 -2.91
C SER A 121 2.71 19.54 -2.04
N GLU A 122 2.87 20.85 -2.09
CA GLU A 122 3.80 21.60 -1.24
C GLU A 122 3.35 21.68 0.23
N TYR A 123 2.08 21.40 0.51
CA TYR A 123 1.50 21.46 1.85
C TYR A 123 1.83 20.24 2.73
N LEU A 124 2.58 19.27 2.20
CA LEU A 124 2.82 17.98 2.83
C LEU A 124 4.32 17.76 3.08
N ASP A 125 4.72 17.68 4.35
CA ASP A 125 6.10 17.34 4.73
C ASP A 125 6.33 15.81 4.54
N PRO A 126 7.40 15.39 3.85
CA PRO A 126 7.69 13.97 3.63
C PRO A 126 7.91 13.14 4.89
N ARG A 127 8.51 13.73 5.93
CA ARG A 127 8.72 13.07 7.22
C ARG A 127 7.39 12.87 7.91
N TRP A 128 6.51 13.87 7.89
CA TRP A 128 5.15 13.74 8.42
C TRP A 128 4.37 12.64 7.71
N LEU A 129 4.42 12.61 6.36
CA LEU A 129 3.75 11.60 5.56
C LEU A 129 4.16 10.17 5.96
N ARG A 130 5.46 9.93 6.16
CA ARG A 130 5.97 8.62 6.60
C ARG A 130 5.33 8.15 7.90
N TYR A 131 5.28 9.01 8.92
CA TYR A 131 4.70 8.67 10.23
C TYR A 131 3.19 8.40 10.13
N VAL A 132 2.49 9.23 9.35
CA VAL A 132 1.04 9.10 9.20
C VAL A 132 0.69 7.83 8.45
N ILE A 133 1.33 7.58 7.29
CA ILE A 133 1.02 6.41 6.46
C ILE A 133 1.22 5.13 7.23
N GLN A 134 2.29 5.01 8.02
CA GLN A 134 2.51 3.81 8.81
C GLN A 134 1.31 3.52 9.75
N GLY A 135 0.78 4.54 10.43
CA GLY A 135 -0.40 4.36 11.29
C GLY A 135 -1.68 3.94 10.54
N TYR A 136 -1.89 4.44 9.32
CA TYR A 136 -3.00 3.98 8.47
C TYR A 136 -2.80 2.56 7.96
N LEU A 137 -1.57 2.19 7.60
CA LEU A 137 -1.21 0.84 7.18
C LEU A 137 -1.42 -0.16 8.31
N ASP A 138 -1.01 0.18 9.53
CA ASP A 138 -1.20 -0.65 10.73
C ASP A 138 -2.69 -0.89 11.00
N ALA A 139 -3.52 0.16 10.87
CA ALA A 139 -4.97 0.05 11.02
C ALA A 139 -5.63 -0.83 9.94
N ILE A 140 -5.16 -0.69 8.68
CA ILE A 140 -5.61 -1.57 7.60
C ILE A 140 -5.20 -3.00 7.88
N TRP A 141 -3.97 -3.23 8.35
CA TRP A 141 -3.47 -4.57 8.68
C TRP A 141 -4.24 -5.20 9.85
N GLU A 142 -4.59 -4.45 10.89
CA GLU A 142 -5.40 -4.94 12.01
C GLU A 142 -6.76 -5.45 11.53
N GLU A 143 -7.44 -4.71 10.65
CA GLU A 143 -8.73 -5.11 10.07
C GLU A 143 -8.57 -6.22 9.00
N THR A 144 -7.43 -6.26 8.28
CA THR A 144 -7.13 -7.26 7.23
C THR A 144 -6.54 -8.55 7.79
N SER A 145 -5.97 -8.55 9.00
CA SER A 145 -5.36 -9.73 9.65
C SER A 145 -6.36 -10.85 9.96
N SER A 146 -7.67 -10.62 9.75
CA SER A 146 -8.68 -11.67 9.73
C SER A 146 -8.79 -12.43 8.39
N VAL A 147 -8.22 -11.94 7.28
CA VAL A 147 -8.20 -12.63 5.96
C VAL A 147 -6.96 -12.24 5.14
N THR A 148 -6.05 -13.20 4.94
CA THR A 148 -4.85 -13.07 4.11
C THR A 148 -5.20 -12.88 2.62
N GLU A 149 -5.30 -11.65 2.11
CA GLU A 149 -5.28 -11.39 0.66
C GLU A 149 -4.51 -10.11 0.26
N VAL A 150 -3.84 -10.20 -0.90
CA VAL A 150 -2.87 -9.26 -1.49
C VAL A 150 -3.51 -7.90 -1.79
N PHE A 151 -2.96 -6.81 -1.22
CA PHE A 151 -3.39 -5.44 -1.49
C PHE A 151 -2.91 -4.98 -2.88
N SER A 152 -3.83 -4.58 -3.75
CA SER A 152 -3.54 -3.98 -5.06
C SER A 152 -4.19 -2.58 -5.15
N PRO A 153 -3.44 -1.48 -5.28
CA PRO A 153 -3.97 -0.11 -5.13
C PRO A 153 -4.85 0.40 -6.28
N GLY A 154 -5.37 -0.49 -7.13
CA GLY A 154 -5.95 -0.12 -8.44
C GLY A 154 -7.40 -0.53 -8.70
N ARG A 155 -8.11 -1.19 -7.76
CA ARG A 155 -9.51 -1.59 -7.97
C ARG A 155 -10.45 -0.93 -6.98
N CYS A 156 -10.88 0.29 -7.31
CA CYS A 156 -12.30 0.62 -7.17
C CYS A 156 -13.07 -0.34 -8.08
N LEU A 157 -14.10 -1.03 -7.60
CA LEU A 157 -15.25 -1.47 -8.42
C LEU A 157 -16.34 -2.17 -7.57
N GLN A 158 -17.47 -1.47 -7.49
CA GLN A 158 -18.86 -1.93 -7.51
C GLN A 158 -19.41 -2.86 -6.42
N VAL A 159 -20.30 -2.26 -5.61
CA VAL A 159 -21.33 -2.95 -4.83
C VAL A 159 -22.39 -3.52 -5.77
N LYS A 160 -22.52 -4.85 -5.83
CA LYS A 160 -23.73 -5.51 -6.32
C LYS A 160 -24.55 -5.95 -5.12
N LYS A 161 -25.64 -5.24 -4.85
CA LYS A 161 -26.67 -5.62 -3.87
C LYS A 161 -27.19 -7.01 -4.25
N ASN A 162 -27.09 -7.99 -3.35
CA ASN A 162 -27.86 -9.23 -3.50
C ASN A 162 -28.65 -9.45 -2.21
N GLU A 163 -29.96 -9.41 -2.38
CA GLU A 163 -30.97 -9.50 -1.33
C GLU A 163 -30.81 -10.80 -0.53
N SER A 164 -31.01 -10.63 0.77
CA SER A 164 -31.22 -11.67 1.77
C SER A 164 -32.24 -12.70 1.30
N ARG A 165 -31.81 -13.96 1.14
CA ARG A 165 -32.68 -15.11 1.34
C ARG A 165 -32.63 -15.49 2.81
N SER A 166 -33.59 -15.00 3.58
CA SER A 166 -34.07 -15.71 4.77
C SER A 166 -35.32 -16.50 4.37
N SER A 167 -35.28 -17.78 4.71
CA SER A 167 -36.30 -18.80 4.59
C SER A 167 -37.68 -18.36 5.10
N ASP A 168 -38.74 -18.86 4.47
CA ASP A 168 -39.87 -19.43 5.21
C ASP A 168 -40.59 -20.51 4.38
N ARG A 169 -40.86 -21.63 5.04
CA ARG A 169 -41.68 -22.76 4.57
C ARG A 169 -43.17 -22.42 4.75
N ALA A 170 -44.02 -22.80 3.80
CA ALA A 170 -45.37 -23.32 4.06
C ALA A 170 -45.95 -23.99 2.79
N ASP A 171 -46.54 -25.17 2.98
CA ASP A 171 -47.25 -26.03 2.01
C ASP A 171 -48.51 -25.38 1.40
N PRO A 172 -49.06 -25.99 0.34
CA PRO A 172 -50.52 -26.14 0.25
C PRO A 172 -50.94 -27.58 -0.20
N PRO A 173 -52.26 -27.91 -0.18
CA PRO A 173 -52.79 -29.26 0.05
C PRO A 173 -52.73 -30.22 -1.15
#